data_AF-A0A953K4L0-F1
#
_entry.id   AF-A0A953K4L0-F1
#
_cell.length_a   1.000
_cell.length_b   1.000
_cell.length_c   1.000
_cell.angle_alpha   90.00
_cell.angle_beta   90.00
_cell.angle_gamma   90.00
#
_symmetry.space_group_name_H-M   'P 1'
#
loop_
_entity.id
_entity.type
_entity.pdbx_description
1 polymer ?
#
loop_
_entity_poly.entity_id
_entity_poly.type
_entity_poly.pdbx_seq_one_letter_code
_entity_poly.pdbx_strand_id
1 'polypeptide(L)' 'MGRGDKKSKKGKIWKGSYGVARNRTKIKARLKRASSKKVAVAAGEAPKPKRAARKKEA' A
#
# COMPACT_ATOMS: atom_id res chain seq x y z
N MET A 1 -20.18 -6.22 0.56
CA MET A 1 -20.20 -7.48 1.35
C MET A 1 -19.56 -7.27 2.73
N GLY A 2 -20.28 -7.60 3.80
CA GLY A 2 -19.89 -7.37 5.19
C GLY A 2 -18.91 -8.40 5.77
N ARG A 3 -18.65 -8.33 7.08
CA ARG A 3 -17.80 -9.31 7.79
C ARG A 3 -18.45 -10.70 7.88
N GLY A 4 -19.78 -10.77 7.87
CA GLY A 4 -20.55 -12.02 7.93
C GLY A 4 -20.51 -12.84 6.64
N ASP A 5 -20.17 -12.22 5.50
CA ASP A 5 -20.06 -12.95 4.23
C ASP A 5 -18.73 -13.70 4.13
N LYS A 6 -18.79 -15.01 4.41
CA LYS A 6 -17.65 -15.95 4.42
C LYS A 6 -17.02 -16.19 3.04
N LYS A 7 -17.67 -15.80 1.94
CA LYS A 7 -17.15 -15.93 0.57
C LYS A 7 -16.39 -14.67 0.15
N SER A 8 -16.79 -13.50 0.65
CA SER A 8 -16.10 -12.24 0.40
C SER A 8 -14.69 -12.19 0.99
N LYS A 9 -13.84 -11.33 0.42
CA LYS A 9 -12.52 -11.04 0.98
C LYS A 9 -12.60 -10.53 2.42
N LYS A 10 -13.61 -9.72 2.75
CA LYS A 10 -13.79 -9.11 4.09
C LYS A 10 -14.14 -10.17 5.13
N GLY A 11 -15.07 -11.08 4.84
CA GLY A 11 -15.38 -12.18 5.77
C GLY A 11 -14.29 -13.24 5.86
N LYS A 12 -13.53 -13.49 4.78
CA LYS A 12 -12.32 -14.33 4.85
C LYS A 12 -11.23 -13.72 5.75
N ILE A 13 -11.09 -12.40 5.76
CA ILE A 13 -10.20 -11.69 6.70
C ILE A 13 -10.69 -11.89 8.13
N TRP A 14 -11.98 -11.60 8.38
CA TRP A 14 -12.56 -11.68 9.72
C TRP A 14 -12.53 -13.10 10.31
N LYS A 15 -12.86 -14.13 9.52
CA LYS A 15 -12.78 -15.54 9.92
C LYS A 15 -11.33 -16.05 10.05
N GLY A 16 -10.34 -15.36 9.47
CA GLY A 16 -8.96 -15.85 9.42
C GLY A 16 -8.70 -16.96 8.39
N SER A 17 -9.66 -17.26 7.50
CA SER A 17 -9.52 -18.33 6.50
C SER A 17 -9.03 -17.83 5.14
N TYR A 18 -8.44 -18.74 4.36
CA TYR A 18 -8.01 -18.49 2.98
C TYR A 18 -9.00 -19.10 1.97
N GLY A 19 -8.88 -18.69 0.70
CA GLY A 19 -9.70 -19.19 -0.40
C GLY A 19 -9.50 -18.33 -1.64
N VAL A 20 -10.37 -18.49 -2.66
CA VAL A 20 -10.28 -17.74 -3.92
C VAL A 20 -10.21 -16.23 -3.69
N ALA A 21 -11.09 -15.69 -2.83
CA ALA A 21 -11.12 -14.25 -2.51
C ALA A 21 -9.96 -13.75 -1.64
N ARG A 22 -9.27 -14.63 -0.90
CA ARG A 22 -8.10 -14.32 -0.04
C ARG A 22 -7.00 -15.35 -0.28
N ASN A 23 -6.33 -15.26 -1.43
CA ASN A 23 -5.30 -16.23 -1.84
C ASN A 23 -3.92 -15.90 -1.24
N ARG A 24 -3.26 -16.89 -0.62
CA ARG A 24 -1.93 -16.77 0.02
C ARG A 24 -0.84 -16.34 -0.96
N THR A 25 -0.79 -16.91 -2.16
CA THR A 25 0.28 -16.65 -3.14
C THR A 25 0.21 -15.21 -3.64
N LYS A 26 -0.99 -14.74 -3.99
CA LYS A 26 -1.25 -13.35 -4.39
C LYS A 26 -0.91 -12.36 -3.27
N ILE A 27 -1.19 -12.70 -2.01
CA ILE A 27 -0.83 -11.86 -0.86
C ILE A 27 0.69 -11.77 -0.71
N LYS A 28 1.40 -12.91 -0.70
CA LYS A 28 2.87 -12.93 -0.62
C LYS A 28 3.51 -12.13 -1.75
N ALA A 29 3.04 -12.29 -2.99
CA ALA A 29 3.52 -11.54 -4.14
C ALA A 29 3.24 -10.04 -4.03
N ARG A 30 2.08 -9.64 -3.48
CA ARG A 30 1.78 -8.23 -3.23
C ARG A 30 2.67 -7.64 -2.13
N LEU A 31 2.93 -8.40 -1.06
CA LEU A 31 3.81 -7.96 0.02
C LEU A 31 5.26 -7.76 -0.47
N LYS A 32 5.80 -8.70 -1.26
CA LYS A 32 7.11 -8.56 -1.92
C LYS A 32 7.19 -7.32 -2.82
N ARG A 33 6.17 -7.09 -3.64
CA ARG A 33 6.12 -5.88 -4.50
C ARG A 33 6.05 -4.59 -3.68
N ALA A 34 5.29 -4.59 -2.59
CA ALA A 34 5.18 -3.41 -1.72
C ALA A 34 6.50 -3.11 -0.98
N SER A 35 7.25 -4.14 -0.56
CA SER A 35 8.57 -3.93 0.03
C SER A 35 9.57 -3.38 -0.98
N SER A 36 9.61 -3.91 -2.20
CA SER A 36 10.52 -3.41 -3.26
C SER A 36 10.18 -1.97 -3.69
N LYS A 37 8.89 -1.59 -3.73
CA LYS A 37 8.49 -0.22 -4.08
C LYS A 37 8.97 0.83 -3.07
N LYS A 38 9.03 0.49 -1.78
CA LYS A 38 9.55 1.42 -0.76
C LYS A 38 11.05 1.67 -0.93
N VAL A 39 11.81 0.66 -1.35
CA VAL A 39 13.24 0.80 -1.65
C VAL A 39 13.46 1.67 -2.89
N ALA A 40 12.62 1.53 -3.91
CA ALA A 40 12.70 2.37 -5.12
C ALA A 40 12.37 3.86 -4.88
N VAL A 41 11.54 4.19 -3.88
CA VAL A 41 11.28 5.59 -3.49
C VAL A 41 12.42 6.19 -2.65
N ALA A 42 13.18 5.35 -1.94
CA ALA A 42 14.35 5.80 -1.19
C ALA A 42 15.62 5.95 -2.06
N ALA A 43 15.65 5.33 -3.24
CA ALA A 43 16.79 5.34 -4.16
C ALA A 43 16.60 6.28 -5.37
N GLY A 44 15.59 7.15 -5.36
CA GLY A 44 15.42 8.24 -6.32
C GLY A 44 15.70 9.57 -5.64
N GLU A 45 16.60 10.37 -6.22
CA GLU A 45 16.93 11.73 -5.77
C GLU A 45 15.70 12.45 -5.20
N ALA A 46 15.82 12.90 -3.95
CA ALA A 46 14.83 13.78 -3.34
C ALA A 46 14.60 14.98 -4.29
N PRO A 47 13.35 15.32 -4.65
CA PRO A 47 13.10 16.49 -5.46
C PRO A 47 13.62 17.71 -4.70
N LYS A 48 14.67 18.35 -5.24
CA LYS A 48 15.26 19.57 -4.67
C LYS A 48 14.14 20.56 -4.36
N PRO A 49 13.99 21.03 -3.12
CA PRO A 49 12.93 21.97 -2.79
C PRO A 49 13.14 23.25 -3.61
N LYS A 50 12.16 23.60 -4.45
CA LYS A 50 12.10 24.91 -5.09
C LYS A 50 11.91 25.94 -3.98
N ARG A 51 12.97 26.67 -3.65
CA ARG A 51 12.90 27.80 -2.72
C ARG A 51 11.97 28.86 -3.33
N ALA A 52 10.80 29.06 -2.70
CA ALA A 52 9.96 30.20 -3.03
C ALA A 52 10.67 31.50 -2.59
N ALA A 53 10.70 32.50 -3.47
CA ALA A 53 11.26 33.81 -3.14
C ALA A 53 10.43 34.47 -2.02
N ARG A 54 11.10 34.97 -0.98
CA ARG A 54 10.43 35.74 0.09
C ARG A 54 9.97 37.08 -0.47
N LYS A 55 8.72 37.45 -0.21
CA LYS A 55 8.22 38.81 -0.50
C LYS A 55 8.91 39.80 0.44
N LYS A 56 9.29 40.96 -0.10
CA LYS A 56 9.81 42.11 0.65
C LYS A 56 8.63 42.82 1.31
N GLU A 57 8.69 43.02 2.61
CA GLU A 57 7.74 43.86 3.36
C GLU A 57 8.00 45.34 3.02
N ALA A 58 6.91 46.11 2.92
CA ALA A 58 6.91 47.56 2.81
C ALA A 58 6.44 48.14 4.14
#